data_AF-E6YJ53-F1
#
_entry.id   AF-E6YJ53-F1
#
_cell.length_a   1.000
_cell.length_b   1.000
_cell.length_c   1.000
_cell.angle_alpha   90.00
_cell.angle_beta   90.00
_cell.angle_gamma   90.00
#
_symmetry.space_group_name_H-M   'P 1'
#
loop_
_entity.id
_entity.type
_entity.pdbx_description
1 polymer ?
#
loop_
_entity_poly.entity_id
_entity_poly.type
_entity_poly.pdbx_seq_one_letter_code
_entity_poly.pdbx_strand_id
1 'polypeptide(L)'
;MSTQLLMPKATAVWLVDNTALSFDQIAEFCQLHVLEVKAIADGEAAQGIRGLNPISSGQLTRSEIARVEADANARLKISESKVRIPQTKRKGARYIPLSRRQDRPNGILWLVLNHPELKDVQIARLIGTTKSTIEQIRHRTHWNSNNLVPLDPVGLGLCSQIDLDFELQRAAKNLPLSVEGDQTLLPTSVTENVNFDKMEFEKTFEKNLDADTVFANLNALQKKISGGGIKIRRAVEARTKILDKLRERAILKSEMRRRSIEKEIPGDKQRENKRN
;
A
#
# COMPACT_ATOMS: atom_id res chain seq x y z
N MET A 1 -26.26 3.15 18.08
CA MET A 1 -27.37 2.90 19.03
C MET A 1 -27.68 1.42 19.00
N SER A 2 -27.17 0.65 19.96
CA SER A 2 -27.44 -0.79 20.03
C SER A 2 -28.82 -0.99 20.65
N THR A 3 -29.84 -1.14 19.81
CA THR A 3 -31.22 -1.46 20.22
C THR A 3 -31.43 -2.97 20.40
N GLN A 4 -30.35 -3.75 20.45
CA GLN A 4 -30.37 -5.21 20.51
C GLN A 4 -29.76 -5.68 21.84
N LEU A 5 -30.50 -6.49 22.59
CA LEU A 5 -29.98 -7.16 23.78
C LEU A 5 -28.86 -8.14 23.40
N LEU A 6 -27.80 -8.18 24.20
CA LEU A 6 -26.63 -9.02 23.91
C LEU A 6 -26.95 -10.53 24.01
N MET A 7 -27.83 -10.93 24.93
CA MET A 7 -28.24 -12.33 25.13
C MET A 7 -29.72 -12.43 25.57
N PRO A 8 -30.69 -12.36 24.64
CA PRO A 8 -32.11 -12.23 24.97
C PRO A 8 -32.67 -13.42 25.77
N LYS A 9 -32.27 -14.66 25.46
CA LYS A 9 -32.73 -15.85 26.20
C LYS A 9 -32.20 -15.90 27.64
N ALA A 10 -30.93 -15.58 27.85
CA ALA A 10 -30.34 -15.56 29.19
C ALA A 10 -30.88 -14.40 30.04
N THR A 11 -31.19 -13.27 29.42
CA THR A 11 -31.85 -12.14 30.09
C THR A 11 -33.30 -12.45 30.44
N ALA A 12 -34.04 -13.17 29.58
CA ALA A 12 -35.40 -13.62 29.87
C ALA A 12 -35.46 -14.55 31.10
N VAL A 13 -34.56 -15.54 31.20
CA VAL A 13 -34.45 -16.42 32.38
C VAL A 13 -34.27 -15.59 33.65
N TRP A 14 -33.35 -14.62 33.63
CA TRP A 14 -33.11 -13.77 34.80
C TRP A 14 -34.33 -12.90 35.16
N LEU A 15 -35.02 -12.32 34.17
CA LEU A 15 -36.20 -11.49 34.40
C LEU A 15 -37.37 -12.31 34.99
N VAL A 16 -37.62 -13.51 34.49
CA VAL A 16 -38.68 -14.40 35.00
C VAL A 16 -38.44 -14.75 36.48
N ASP A 17 -37.19 -15.01 36.87
CA ASP A 17 -36.86 -15.43 38.23
C ASP A 17 -36.77 -14.28 39.25
N ASN A 18 -36.48 -13.05 38.80
CA ASN A 18 -36.10 -11.94 39.68
C ASN A 18 -37.04 -10.72 39.65
N THR A 19 -38.07 -10.74 38.80
CA THR A 19 -39.00 -9.61 38.63
C THR A 19 -40.45 -10.10 38.59
N ALA A 20 -41.40 -9.23 38.93
CA ALA A 20 -42.84 -9.53 38.87
C ALA A 20 -43.49 -9.10 37.54
N LEU A 21 -42.71 -9.04 36.46
CA LEU A 21 -43.15 -8.61 35.14
C LEU A 21 -44.06 -9.64 34.48
N SER A 22 -44.97 -9.18 33.61
CA SER A 22 -45.80 -10.09 32.83
C SER A 22 -44.99 -10.80 31.74
N PHE A 23 -45.40 -12.02 31.36
CA PHE A 23 -44.73 -12.76 30.29
C PHE A 23 -44.76 -12.01 28.95
N ASP A 24 -45.81 -11.23 28.70
CA ASP A 24 -45.94 -10.40 27.51
C ASP A 24 -44.93 -9.23 27.51
N GLN A 25 -44.71 -8.59 28.67
CA GLN A 25 -43.69 -7.54 28.83
C GLN A 25 -42.27 -8.07 28.62
N ILE A 26 -41.98 -9.26 29.17
CA ILE A 26 -40.67 -9.92 29.00
C ILE A 26 -40.47 -10.34 27.54
N ALA A 27 -41.50 -10.88 26.90
CA ALA A 27 -41.49 -11.27 25.49
C ALA A 27 -41.21 -10.07 24.57
N GLU A 28 -41.92 -8.96 24.76
CA GLU A 28 -41.71 -7.72 24.01
C GLU A 28 -40.30 -7.15 24.21
N PHE A 29 -39.78 -7.17 25.44
CA PHE A 29 -38.44 -6.66 25.75
C PHE A 29 -37.33 -7.52 25.14
N CYS A 30 -37.44 -8.84 25.29
CA CYS A 30 -36.45 -9.80 24.78
C CYS A 30 -36.62 -10.13 23.29
N GLN A 31 -37.67 -9.61 22.63
CA GLN A 31 -38.07 -9.96 21.27
C GLN A 31 -38.24 -11.48 21.08
N LEU A 32 -38.79 -12.15 22.09
CA LEU A 32 -39.09 -13.57 22.08
C LEU A 32 -40.60 -13.77 22.02
N HIS A 33 -41.04 -14.94 21.55
CA HIS A 33 -42.46 -15.27 21.60
C HIS A 33 -42.89 -15.57 23.04
N VAL A 34 -44.12 -15.22 23.42
CA VAL A 34 -44.65 -15.45 24.78
C VAL A 34 -44.59 -16.93 25.18
N LEU A 35 -44.79 -17.84 24.23
CA LEU A 35 -44.64 -19.29 24.47
C LEU A 35 -43.22 -19.69 24.87
N GLU A 36 -42.19 -19.03 24.33
CA GLU A 36 -40.81 -19.30 24.74
C GLU A 36 -40.56 -18.81 26.16
N VAL A 37 -41.12 -17.65 26.54
CA VAL A 37 -41.02 -17.13 27.92
C VAL A 37 -41.74 -18.05 28.91
N LYS A 38 -42.90 -18.60 28.54
CA LYS A 38 -43.60 -19.61 29.33
C LYS A 38 -42.80 -20.91 29.46
N ALA A 39 -42.24 -21.42 28.35
CA ALA A 39 -41.36 -22.58 28.38
C ALA A 39 -40.06 -22.36 29.18
N ILE A 40 -39.60 -21.10 29.28
CA ILE A 40 -38.49 -20.71 30.16
C ILE A 40 -38.93 -20.76 31.63
N ALA A 41 -40.13 -20.24 31.95
CA ALA A 41 -40.70 -20.29 33.30
C ALA A 41 -40.96 -21.73 33.77
N ASP A 42 -41.38 -22.61 32.86
CA ASP A 42 -41.57 -24.04 33.11
C ASP A 42 -40.24 -24.82 33.18
N GLY A 43 -39.11 -24.17 32.86
CA GLY A 43 -37.77 -24.75 32.93
C GLY A 43 -37.36 -25.63 31.74
N GLU A 44 -38.20 -25.77 30.72
CA GLU A 44 -37.98 -26.62 29.54
C GLU A 44 -37.00 -25.99 28.53
N ALA A 45 -37.14 -24.69 28.26
CA ALA A 45 -36.35 -24.00 27.23
C ALA A 45 -35.01 -23.43 27.71
N ALA A 46 -34.74 -23.48 29.02
CA ALA A 46 -33.59 -22.84 29.67
C ALA A 46 -32.58 -23.83 30.27
N GLN A 47 -32.76 -25.14 30.03
CA GLN A 47 -31.92 -26.17 30.63
C GLN A 47 -30.44 -25.99 30.21
N GLY A 48 -29.61 -25.54 31.15
CA GLY A 48 -28.18 -25.28 30.95
C GLY A 48 -27.77 -23.82 30.69
N ILE A 49 -28.72 -22.87 30.62
CA ILE A 49 -28.42 -21.45 30.43
C ILE A 49 -28.44 -20.74 31.79
N ARG A 50 -27.29 -20.19 32.22
CA ARG A 50 -27.25 -19.33 33.42
C ARG A 50 -27.82 -17.95 33.06
N GLY A 51 -28.83 -17.51 33.83
CA GLY A 51 -29.42 -16.18 33.67
C GLY A 51 -28.39 -15.05 33.78
N LEU A 52 -28.44 -14.09 32.86
CA LEU A 52 -27.57 -12.92 32.85
C LEU A 52 -28.34 -11.70 33.35
N ASN A 53 -27.84 -11.07 34.41
CA ASN A 53 -28.44 -9.88 34.98
C ASN A 53 -28.30 -8.65 34.03
N PRO A 54 -29.40 -8.10 33.50
CA PRO A 54 -29.38 -6.96 32.59
C PRO A 54 -29.04 -5.63 33.28
N ILE A 55 -29.22 -5.54 34.61
CA ILE A 55 -28.81 -4.39 35.42
C ILE A 55 -27.28 -4.34 35.51
N SER A 56 -26.65 -5.48 35.80
CA SER A 56 -25.18 -5.57 35.83
C SER A 56 -24.55 -5.33 34.47
N SER A 57 -25.25 -5.68 33.39
CA SER A 57 -24.79 -5.38 32.02
C SER A 57 -24.98 -3.91 31.63
N GLY A 58 -25.69 -3.09 32.43
CA GLY A 58 -26.03 -1.71 32.12
C GLY A 58 -27.03 -1.55 30.96
N GLN A 59 -27.83 -2.59 30.68
CA GLN A 59 -28.87 -2.58 29.65
C GLN A 59 -30.23 -2.18 30.21
N LEU A 60 -30.46 -2.36 31.52
CA LEU A 60 -31.65 -1.93 32.26
C LEU A 60 -31.24 -1.19 33.53
N THR A 61 -32.10 -0.28 33.99
CA THR A 61 -31.98 0.35 35.29
C THR A 61 -33.00 -0.23 36.26
N ARG A 62 -32.66 -0.27 37.55
CA ARG A 62 -33.60 -0.76 38.59
C ARG A 62 -34.88 0.07 38.66
N SER A 63 -34.77 1.37 38.41
CA SER A 63 -35.90 2.31 38.33
C SER A 63 -36.86 1.99 37.19
N GLU A 64 -36.34 1.53 36.05
CA GLU A 64 -37.17 1.16 34.89
C GLU A 64 -37.99 -0.10 35.19
N ILE A 65 -37.39 -1.11 35.84
CA ILE A 65 -38.09 -2.32 36.26
C ILE A 65 -39.23 -1.98 37.22
N ALA A 66 -38.96 -1.16 38.26
CA ALA A 66 -39.98 -0.78 39.23
C ALA A 66 -41.16 -0.02 38.60
N ARG A 67 -40.90 0.80 37.56
CA ARG A 67 -41.96 1.50 36.82
C ARG A 67 -42.85 0.52 36.05
N VAL A 68 -42.26 -0.49 35.43
CA VAL A 68 -43.01 -1.47 34.63
C VAL A 68 -43.69 -2.53 35.49
N GLU A 69 -43.15 -2.83 36.68
CA GLU A 69 -43.82 -3.66 37.69
C GLU A 69 -45.09 -2.99 38.24
N ALA A 70 -45.12 -1.65 38.34
CA ALA A 70 -46.30 -0.92 38.79
C ALA A 70 -47.40 -0.82 37.71
N ASP A 71 -47.01 -0.78 36.43
CA ASP A 71 -47.92 -0.59 35.31
C ASP A 71 -47.83 -1.74 34.30
N ALA A 72 -48.85 -2.61 34.27
CA ALA A 72 -48.90 -3.76 33.35
C ALA A 72 -48.89 -3.39 31.84
N ASN A 73 -49.28 -2.15 31.50
CA ASN A 73 -49.28 -1.64 30.12
C ASN A 73 -47.96 -0.93 29.74
N ALA A 74 -47.05 -0.71 30.69
CA ALA A 74 -45.79 -0.06 30.41
C ALA A 74 -44.83 -1.04 29.72
N ARG A 75 -44.03 -0.52 28.79
CA ARG A 75 -43.02 -1.29 28.05
C ARG A 75 -41.62 -0.94 28.55
N LEU A 76 -40.80 -1.97 28.76
CA LEU A 76 -39.40 -1.82 29.14
C LEU A 76 -38.61 -1.20 27.98
N LYS A 77 -37.79 -0.19 28.27
CA LYS A 77 -36.86 0.40 27.31
C LYS A 77 -35.41 0.09 27.71
N ILE A 78 -34.61 -0.31 26.72
CA ILE A 78 -33.17 -0.53 26.90
C ILE A 78 -32.51 0.81 27.23
N SER A 79 -31.75 0.87 28.31
CA SER A 79 -30.97 2.05 28.65
C SER A 79 -29.77 2.20 27.71
N GLU A 80 -29.52 3.40 27.22
CA GLU A 80 -28.32 3.69 26.44
C GLU A 80 -27.07 3.45 27.31
N SER A 81 -26.26 2.46 26.94
CA SER A 81 -25.03 2.17 27.68
C SER A 81 -24.08 3.37 27.57
N LYS A 82 -23.72 3.95 28.72
CA LYS A 82 -22.81 5.11 28.80
C LYS A 82 -21.35 4.76 28.44
N VAL A 83 -21.09 3.50 28.09
CA VAL A 83 -19.76 2.99 27.74
C VAL A 83 -19.40 3.43 26.33
N ARG A 84 -18.74 4.57 26.23
CA ARG A 84 -18.17 5.07 24.98
C ARG A 84 -16.97 4.21 24.60
N ILE A 85 -17.18 3.24 23.71
CA ILE A 85 -16.09 2.45 23.14
C ILE A 85 -15.15 3.42 22.42
N PRO A 86 -13.88 3.55 22.84
CA PRO A 86 -12.94 4.42 22.16
C PRO A 86 -12.72 3.89 20.73
N GLN A 87 -12.93 4.76 19.74
CA GLN A 87 -12.67 4.45 18.34
C GLN A 87 -11.22 4.00 18.18
N THR A 88 -11.00 2.85 17.54
CA THR A 88 -9.65 2.31 17.35
C THR A 88 -8.80 3.34 16.60
N LYS A 89 -7.67 3.73 17.19
CA LYS A 89 -6.78 4.72 16.57
C LYS A 89 -6.29 4.17 15.23
N ARG A 90 -6.10 5.07 14.24
CA ARG A 90 -5.58 4.71 12.91
C ARG A 90 -4.32 3.86 13.07
N LYS A 91 -4.36 2.65 12.50
CA LYS A 91 -3.24 1.71 12.53
C LYS A 91 -2.02 2.40 11.88
N GLY A 92 -0.96 2.63 12.66
CA GLY A 92 0.30 3.13 12.15
C GLY A 92 0.97 2.10 11.22
N ALA A 93 2.14 2.45 10.68
CA ALA A 93 2.92 1.54 9.84
C ALA A 93 3.15 0.21 10.58
N ARG A 94 2.75 -0.90 9.95
CA ARG A 94 2.93 -2.24 10.54
C ARG A 94 4.41 -2.58 10.56
N TYR A 95 4.89 -3.12 11.67
CA TYR A 95 6.25 -3.65 11.74
C TYR A 95 6.37 -4.83 10.76
N ILE A 96 7.31 -4.72 9.81
CA ILE A 96 7.61 -5.79 8.85
C ILE A 96 8.86 -6.54 9.33
N PRO A 97 8.79 -7.88 9.51
CA PRO A 97 9.89 -8.70 10.02
C PRO A 97 11.11 -8.65 9.11
N LEU A 98 12.29 -8.96 9.66
CA LEU A 98 13.60 -8.83 8.97
C LEU A 98 13.65 -9.61 7.65
N SER A 99 13.10 -10.82 7.63
CA SER A 99 13.02 -11.68 6.44
C SER A 99 12.36 -10.97 5.26
N ARG A 100 11.26 -10.26 5.50
CA ARG A 100 10.48 -9.55 4.47
C ARG A 100 10.98 -8.13 4.19
N ARG A 101 12.13 -7.72 4.74
CA ARG A 101 12.71 -6.38 4.47
C ARG A 101 13.34 -6.27 3.10
N GLN A 102 13.88 -7.37 2.59
CA GLN A 102 14.50 -7.43 1.26
C GLN A 102 13.47 -7.25 0.13
N ASP A 103 12.20 -7.58 0.40
CA ASP A 103 11.11 -7.44 -0.57
C ASP A 103 10.50 -6.04 -0.61
N ARG A 104 10.78 -5.19 0.39
CA ARG A 104 10.31 -3.80 0.42
C ARG A 104 10.76 -2.98 -0.80
N PRO A 105 12.05 -2.99 -1.22
CA PRO A 105 12.47 -2.24 -2.41
C PRO A 105 11.85 -2.78 -3.71
N ASN A 106 11.56 -4.08 -3.79
CA ASN A 106 10.83 -4.68 -4.92
C ASN A 106 9.39 -4.15 -5.02
N GLY A 107 8.70 -4.07 -3.88
CA GLY A 107 7.35 -3.48 -3.79
C GLY A 107 7.32 -1.99 -4.12
N ILE A 108 8.32 -1.21 -3.67
CA ILE A 108 8.42 0.22 -4.00
C ILE A 108 8.63 0.41 -5.50
N LEU A 109 9.50 -0.39 -6.11
CA LEU A 109 9.77 -0.30 -7.55
C LEU A 109 8.50 -0.57 -8.37
N TRP A 110 7.71 -1.57 -7.97
CA TRP A 110 6.42 -1.88 -8.62
C TRP A 110 5.43 -0.72 -8.50
N LEU A 111 5.31 -0.09 -7.33
CA LEU A 111 4.42 1.06 -7.13
C LEU A 111 4.84 2.26 -7.98
N VAL A 112 6.15 2.56 -8.04
CA VAL A 112 6.66 3.69 -8.83
C VAL A 112 6.44 3.48 -10.33
N LEU A 113 6.52 2.22 -10.80
CA LEU A 113 6.32 1.89 -12.22
C LEU A 113 4.84 1.87 -12.62
N ASN A 114 3.98 1.22 -11.84
CA ASN A 114 2.58 1.01 -12.21
C ASN A 114 1.65 2.13 -11.74
N HIS A 115 1.98 2.78 -10.63
CA HIS A 115 1.14 3.80 -10.01
C HIS A 115 1.93 5.10 -9.78
N PRO A 116 2.30 5.83 -10.85
CA PRO A 116 2.94 7.14 -10.72
C PRO A 116 2.04 8.19 -10.06
N GLU A 117 0.74 7.93 -9.97
CA GLU A 117 -0.25 8.77 -9.28
C GLU A 117 -0.01 8.85 -7.76
N LEU A 118 0.64 7.84 -7.18
CA LEU A 118 0.89 7.77 -5.74
C LEU A 118 2.01 8.72 -5.31
N LYS A 119 1.73 9.55 -4.31
CA LYS A 119 2.75 10.41 -3.68
C LYS A 119 3.68 9.59 -2.79
N ASP A 120 4.94 10.02 -2.64
CA ASP A 120 5.93 9.37 -1.78
C ASP A 120 5.47 9.24 -0.32
N VAL A 121 4.64 10.18 0.15
CA VAL A 121 4.01 10.15 1.48
C VAL A 121 3.03 8.98 1.64
N GLN A 122 2.35 8.58 0.55
CA GLN A 122 1.42 7.46 0.54
C GLN A 122 2.17 6.14 0.44
N ILE A 123 3.19 6.06 -0.43
CA ILE A 123 4.07 4.88 -0.54
C ILE A 123 4.75 4.58 0.82
N ALA A 124 5.24 5.61 1.51
CA ALA A 124 5.84 5.47 2.83
C ALA A 124 4.85 4.93 3.89
N ARG A 125 3.56 5.29 3.79
CA ARG A 125 2.51 4.79 4.69
C ARG A 125 2.14 3.33 4.39
N LEU A 126 2.09 2.93 3.12
CA LEU A 126 1.75 1.58 2.70
C LEU A 126 2.83 0.55 3.08
N ILE A 127 4.09 0.84 2.73
CA ILE A 127 5.20 -0.13 2.88
C ILE A 127 5.98 0.07 4.20
N GLY A 128 5.83 1.22 4.87
CA GLY A 128 6.57 1.50 6.10
C GLY A 128 8.07 1.72 5.85
N THR A 129 8.41 2.46 4.80
CA THR A 129 9.78 2.84 4.42
C THR A 129 9.97 4.36 4.50
N THR A 130 11.23 4.81 4.42
CA THR A 130 11.55 6.23 4.44
C THR A 130 11.48 6.83 3.03
N LYS A 131 11.19 8.14 2.96
CA LYS A 131 11.16 8.89 1.69
C LYS A 131 12.50 8.84 0.95
N SER A 132 13.62 8.89 1.69
CA SER A 132 14.97 8.78 1.11
C SER A 132 15.18 7.47 0.35
N THR A 133 14.66 6.35 0.87
CA THR A 133 14.77 5.06 0.19
C THR A 133 13.90 5.01 -1.06
N ILE A 134 12.72 5.63 -1.04
CA ILE A 134 11.84 5.72 -2.23
C ILE A 134 12.54 6.51 -3.34
N GLU A 135 13.15 7.65 -3.00
CA GLU A 135 13.89 8.50 -3.94
C GLU A 135 15.12 7.78 -4.50
N GLN A 136 15.87 7.05 -3.67
CA GLN A 136 16.98 6.21 -4.12
C GLN A 136 16.55 5.12 -5.11
N ILE A 137 15.37 4.53 -4.91
CA ILE A 137 14.84 3.51 -5.83
C ILE A 137 14.39 4.16 -7.15
N ARG A 138 13.74 5.34 -7.09
CA ARG A 138 13.36 6.13 -8.28
C ARG A 138 14.57 6.51 -9.13
N HIS A 139 15.67 6.92 -8.49
CA HIS A 139 16.92 7.26 -9.17
C HIS A 139 17.86 6.05 -9.39
N ARG A 140 17.45 4.84 -9.00
CA ARG A 140 18.25 3.60 -9.06
C ARG A 140 19.63 3.71 -8.38
N THR A 141 19.74 4.55 -7.34
CA THR A 141 20.94 4.73 -6.52
C THR A 141 20.94 3.88 -5.24
N HIS A 142 19.89 3.07 -5.02
CA HIS A 142 19.89 2.07 -3.96
C HIS A 142 21.01 1.04 -4.18
N TRP A 143 21.69 0.62 -3.11
CA TRP A 143 22.84 -0.30 -3.19
C TRP A 143 22.52 -1.61 -3.93
N ASN A 144 21.28 -2.08 -3.86
CA ASN A 144 20.80 -3.28 -4.54
C ASN A 144 20.02 -2.99 -5.83
N SER A 145 20.23 -1.85 -6.50
CA SER A 145 19.43 -1.42 -7.67
C SER A 145 19.45 -2.43 -8.83
N ASN A 146 20.55 -3.15 -9.02
CA ASN A 146 20.73 -4.10 -10.12
C ASN A 146 19.89 -5.38 -9.99
N ASN A 147 19.55 -5.80 -8.77
CA ASN A 147 18.81 -7.05 -8.54
C ASN A 147 17.33 -6.81 -8.19
N LEU A 148 16.84 -5.58 -8.28
CA LEU A 148 15.44 -5.28 -7.96
C LEU A 148 14.52 -5.85 -9.03
N VAL A 149 13.49 -6.56 -8.60
CA VAL A 149 12.41 -7.05 -9.46
C VAL A 149 11.13 -6.36 -9.04
N PRO A 150 10.37 -5.74 -9.96
CA PRO A 150 9.09 -5.15 -9.62
C PRO A 150 8.09 -6.26 -9.26
N LEU A 151 7.74 -6.36 -7.98
CA LEU A 151 6.77 -7.31 -7.45
C LEU A 151 5.66 -6.55 -6.74
N ASP A 152 4.41 -7.02 -6.89
CA ASP A 152 3.26 -6.39 -6.27
C ASP A 152 3.35 -6.44 -4.72
N PRO A 153 3.25 -5.29 -4.03
CA PRO A 153 3.32 -5.24 -2.57
C PRO A 153 2.15 -5.94 -1.86
N VAL A 154 0.99 -6.14 -2.52
CA VAL A 154 -0.12 -6.93 -1.94
C VAL A 154 0.24 -8.41 -1.96
N GLY A 155 0.74 -8.94 -3.07
CA GLY A 155 1.25 -10.32 -3.17
C GLY A 155 2.37 -10.63 -2.18
N LEU A 156 3.24 -9.65 -1.87
CA LEU A 156 4.29 -9.77 -0.85
C LEU A 156 3.77 -9.66 0.60
N GLY A 157 2.49 -9.29 0.77
CA GLY A 157 1.86 -9.08 2.08
C GLY A 157 2.39 -7.85 2.82
N LEU A 158 2.90 -6.84 2.11
CA LEU A 158 3.37 -5.57 2.68
C LEU A 158 2.19 -4.62 2.91
N CYS A 159 1.23 -4.59 1.97
CA CYS A 159 -0.02 -3.84 2.08
C CYS A 159 -1.24 -4.75 1.89
N SER A 160 -2.40 -4.34 2.41
CA SER A 160 -3.68 -4.97 2.07
C SER A 160 -4.22 -4.35 0.77
N GLN A 161 -5.01 -5.12 0.01
CA GLN A 161 -5.73 -4.62 -1.16
C GLN A 161 -6.55 -3.37 -0.82
N ILE A 162 -7.24 -3.40 0.33
CA ILE A 162 -8.09 -2.30 0.80
C ILE A 162 -7.27 -1.03 1.07
N ASP A 163 -6.07 -1.20 1.64
CA ASP A 163 -5.18 -0.06 1.95
C ASP A 163 -4.64 0.57 0.66
N LEU A 164 -4.29 -0.25 -0.34
CA LEU A 164 -3.82 0.19 -1.65
C LEU A 164 -4.91 0.95 -2.41
N ASP A 165 -6.11 0.39 -2.48
CA ASP A 165 -7.27 1.01 -3.13
C ASP A 165 -7.64 2.35 -2.46
N PHE A 166 -7.56 2.42 -1.12
CA PHE A 166 -7.83 3.64 -0.37
C PHE A 166 -6.83 4.76 -0.68
N GLU A 167 -5.53 4.45 -0.76
CA GLU A 167 -4.52 5.45 -1.11
C GLU A 167 -4.57 5.85 -2.59
N LEU A 168 -4.94 4.93 -3.50
CA LEU A 168 -5.19 5.24 -4.91
C LEU A 168 -6.38 6.19 -5.07
N GLN A 169 -7.53 5.90 -4.45
CA GLN A 169 -8.68 6.81 -4.46
C GLN A 169 -8.33 8.19 -3.90
N ARG A 170 -7.46 8.23 -2.87
CA ARG A 170 -6.99 9.48 -2.30
C ARG A 170 -6.01 10.20 -3.23
N ALA A 171 -5.16 9.47 -3.94
CA ALA A 171 -4.25 10.04 -4.93
C ALA A 171 -5.01 10.64 -6.11
N ALA A 172 -5.98 9.89 -6.66
CA ALA A 172 -6.86 10.33 -7.74
C ALA A 172 -7.61 11.62 -7.39
N LYS A 173 -8.13 11.75 -6.15
CA LYS A 173 -8.76 12.98 -5.66
C LYS A 173 -7.80 14.18 -5.54
N ASN A 174 -6.51 13.92 -5.38
CA ASN A 174 -5.49 14.95 -5.21
C ASN A 174 -4.82 15.34 -6.54
N LEU A 175 -5.01 14.57 -7.60
CA LEU A 175 -4.74 15.06 -8.95
C LEU A 175 -5.79 16.14 -9.23
N PRO A 176 -5.39 17.38 -9.60
CA PRO A 176 -6.36 18.28 -10.20
C PRO A 176 -6.96 17.52 -11.38
N LEU A 177 -8.29 17.49 -11.47
CA LEU A 177 -8.99 16.98 -12.65
C LEU A 177 -8.29 17.62 -13.84
N SER A 178 -7.57 16.81 -14.62
CA SER A 178 -7.00 17.32 -15.86
C SER A 178 -8.19 17.86 -16.62
N VAL A 179 -8.10 19.11 -17.08
CA VAL A 179 -9.06 19.74 -17.99
C VAL A 179 -9.04 19.08 -19.38
N GLU A 180 -8.63 17.81 -19.44
CA GLU A 180 -8.83 16.90 -20.55
C GLU A 180 -10.34 16.68 -20.57
N GLY A 181 -10.98 17.44 -21.47
CA GLY A 181 -12.41 17.70 -21.46
C GLY A 181 -13.22 16.44 -21.25
N ASP A 182 -14.23 16.57 -20.38
CA ASP A 182 -15.58 16.08 -20.68
C ASP A 182 -15.57 14.91 -21.67
N GLN A 183 -15.23 13.72 -21.17
CA GLN A 183 -15.61 12.46 -21.83
C GLN A 183 -17.13 12.24 -21.75
N THR A 184 -17.90 13.29 -21.47
CA THR A 184 -19.27 13.42 -21.93
C THR A 184 -19.26 13.38 -23.45
N LEU A 185 -20.06 12.47 -24.00
CA LEU A 185 -20.35 12.47 -25.42
C LEU A 185 -20.67 13.90 -25.86
N LEU A 186 -20.08 14.33 -26.99
CA LEU A 186 -20.50 15.56 -27.64
C LEU A 186 -22.03 15.52 -27.77
N PRO A 187 -22.75 16.60 -27.44
CA PRO A 187 -24.20 16.61 -27.51
C PRO A 187 -24.65 16.20 -28.91
N THR A 188 -25.77 15.47 -29.00
CA THR A 188 -26.25 14.83 -30.24
C THR A 188 -26.35 15.82 -31.41
N SER A 189 -26.60 17.09 -31.12
CA SER A 189 -26.63 18.21 -32.08
C SER A 189 -25.28 18.49 -32.78
N VAL A 190 -24.15 18.17 -32.15
CA VAL A 190 -22.81 18.31 -32.72
C VAL A 190 -22.45 17.08 -33.57
N THR A 191 -23.00 15.91 -33.26
CA THR A 191 -22.76 14.67 -34.02
C THR A 191 -23.73 14.47 -35.20
N GLU A 192 -24.90 15.11 -35.21
CA GLU A 192 -25.82 15.05 -36.37
C GLU A 192 -25.36 15.90 -37.55
N ASN A 193 -24.57 16.94 -37.30
CA ASN A 193 -24.11 17.89 -38.33
C ASN A 193 -22.66 17.69 -38.75
N VAL A 194 -22.10 16.49 -38.58
CA VAL A 194 -20.90 16.09 -39.34
C VAL A 194 -21.36 15.68 -40.74
N ASN A 195 -21.52 16.67 -41.61
CA ASN A 195 -21.14 16.43 -43.00
C ASN A 195 -19.70 15.93 -42.95
N PHE A 196 -19.53 14.63 -43.15
CA PHE A 196 -18.23 14.00 -43.28
C PHE A 196 -17.51 14.65 -44.46
N ASP A 197 -16.61 15.59 -44.18
CA ASP A 197 -15.59 16.05 -45.11
C ASP A 197 -14.57 14.92 -45.35
N LYS A 198 -15.02 13.81 -45.95
CA LYS A 198 -14.15 12.75 -46.46
C LYS A 198 -13.07 13.29 -47.39
N MET A 199 -13.35 14.39 -48.10
CA MET A 199 -12.42 15.03 -49.04
C MET A 199 -11.21 15.71 -48.39
N GLU A 200 -11.31 16.19 -47.14
CA GLU A 200 -10.18 16.88 -46.48
C GLU A 200 -9.23 15.92 -45.78
N PHE A 201 -9.76 14.84 -45.19
CA PHE A 201 -8.96 13.79 -44.57
C PHE A 201 -8.20 12.97 -45.62
N GLU A 202 -8.82 12.64 -46.76
CA GLU A 202 -8.13 11.93 -47.87
C GLU A 202 -6.98 12.77 -48.46
N LYS A 203 -7.18 14.09 -48.67
CA LYS A 203 -6.13 14.99 -49.17
C LYS A 203 -4.92 15.14 -48.25
N THR A 204 -5.13 15.08 -46.94
CA THR A 204 -4.06 15.18 -45.96
C THR A 204 -3.36 13.84 -45.72
N PHE A 205 -4.08 12.72 -45.88
CA PHE A 205 -3.50 11.38 -45.84
C PHE A 205 -2.62 11.08 -47.06
N GLU A 206 -3.05 11.46 -48.27
CA GLU A 206 -2.27 11.26 -49.51
C GLU A 206 -0.98 12.10 -49.53
N LYS A 207 -1.01 13.34 -49.01
CA LYS A 207 0.20 14.19 -48.92
C LYS A 207 1.26 13.66 -47.94
N ASN A 208 0.87 12.87 -46.95
CA ASN A 208 1.80 12.30 -45.97
C ASN A 208 2.25 10.87 -46.33
N LEU A 209 1.72 10.30 -47.42
CA LEU A 209 2.11 9.00 -47.98
C LEU A 209 2.93 9.15 -49.28
N ASP A 210 3.52 10.32 -49.51
CA ASP A 210 4.38 10.54 -50.67
C ASP A 210 5.74 9.87 -50.44
N ALA A 211 6.11 8.95 -51.33
CA ALA A 211 7.24 8.03 -51.16
C ALA A 211 8.56 8.78 -50.86
N ASP A 212 8.78 9.91 -51.51
CA ASP A 212 9.99 10.72 -51.35
C ASP A 212 10.15 11.28 -49.94
N THR A 213 9.04 11.64 -49.27
CA THR A 213 9.07 12.16 -47.89
C THR A 213 9.35 11.05 -46.88
N VAL A 214 8.82 9.84 -47.12
CA VAL A 214 9.06 8.65 -46.31
C VAL A 214 10.53 8.22 -46.43
N PHE A 215 11.08 8.20 -47.64
CA PHE A 215 12.50 7.88 -47.86
C PHE A 215 13.44 8.96 -47.32
N ALA A 216 13.06 10.24 -47.37
CA ALA A 216 13.82 11.32 -46.72
C ALA A 216 13.88 11.16 -45.20
N ASN A 217 12.75 10.83 -44.56
CA ASN A 217 12.68 10.59 -43.11
C ASN A 217 13.44 9.32 -42.70
N LEU A 218 13.40 8.27 -43.51
CA LEU A 218 14.13 7.02 -43.26
C LEU A 218 15.64 7.24 -43.37
N ASN A 219 16.11 7.95 -44.41
CA ASN A 219 17.53 8.31 -44.56
C ASN A 219 18.01 9.24 -43.44
N ALA A 220 17.17 10.18 -42.99
CA ALA A 220 17.48 11.04 -41.84
C ALA A 220 17.61 10.23 -40.54
N LEU A 221 16.76 9.22 -40.35
CA LEU A 221 16.83 8.30 -39.21
C LEU A 221 18.11 7.45 -39.25
N GLN A 222 18.44 6.91 -40.43
CA GLN A 222 19.62 6.07 -40.63
C GLN A 222 20.93 6.87 -40.41
N LYS A 223 20.95 8.14 -40.81
CA LYS A 223 22.07 9.07 -40.56
C LYS A 223 22.23 9.43 -39.07
N LYS A 224 21.13 9.51 -38.31
CA LYS A 224 21.17 9.68 -36.84
C LYS A 224 21.74 8.45 -36.13
N ILE A 225 21.35 7.25 -36.56
CA ILE A 225 21.81 5.99 -35.98
C ILE A 225 23.33 5.78 -36.25
N SER A 226 23.80 6.08 -37.46
CA SER A 226 25.23 5.97 -37.80
C SER A 226 26.10 7.01 -37.09
N GLY A 227 25.60 8.24 -36.89
CA GLY A 227 26.30 9.30 -36.16
C GLY A 227 26.44 9.05 -34.65
N GLY A 228 25.49 8.32 -34.04
CA GLY A 228 25.55 7.92 -32.63
C GLY A 228 26.64 6.88 -32.35
N GLY A 229 26.80 5.90 -33.24
CA GLY A 229 27.80 4.83 -33.09
C GLY A 229 29.26 5.33 -33.13
N ILE A 230 29.54 6.36 -33.94
CA ILE A 230 30.89 6.95 -34.08
C ILE A 230 31.30 7.70 -32.80
N LYS A 231 30.36 8.39 -32.14
CA LYS A 231 30.62 9.07 -30.86
C LYS A 231 30.89 8.07 -29.73
N ILE A 232 30.14 6.97 -29.70
CA ILE A 232 30.30 5.92 -28.69
C ILE A 232 31.67 5.21 -28.87
N ARG A 233 32.06 4.88 -30.10
CA ARG A 233 33.37 4.24 -30.37
C ARG A 233 34.55 5.14 -29.98
N ARG A 234 34.51 6.44 -30.32
CA ARG A 234 35.57 7.40 -29.93
C ARG A 234 35.66 7.59 -28.41
N ALA A 235 34.53 7.59 -27.70
CA ALA A 235 34.51 7.70 -26.24
C ALA A 235 35.11 6.45 -25.56
N VAL A 236 34.85 5.26 -26.10
CA VAL A 236 35.42 3.99 -25.61
C VAL A 236 36.94 3.94 -25.84
N GLU A 237 37.42 4.32 -27.03
CA GLU A 237 38.86 4.37 -27.33
C GLU A 237 39.63 5.41 -26.49
N ALA A 238 39.01 6.56 -26.19
CA ALA A 238 39.62 7.55 -25.31
C ALA A 238 39.77 7.00 -23.87
N ARG A 239 38.77 6.27 -23.38
CA ARG A 239 38.78 5.68 -22.05
C ARG A 239 39.82 4.56 -21.91
N THR A 240 40.00 3.71 -22.93
CA THR A 240 41.03 2.66 -22.92
C THR A 240 42.44 3.24 -22.91
N LYS A 241 42.71 4.26 -23.73
CA LYS A 241 44.01 4.96 -23.73
C LYS A 241 44.35 5.62 -22.39
N ILE A 242 43.35 6.17 -21.69
CA ILE A 242 43.55 6.75 -20.35
C ILE A 242 43.88 5.66 -19.32
N LEU A 243 43.18 4.52 -19.38
CA LEU A 243 43.44 3.38 -18.50
C LEU A 243 44.83 2.78 -18.72
N ASP A 244 45.29 2.67 -19.96
CA ASP A 244 46.64 2.16 -20.27
C ASP A 244 47.73 3.11 -19.76
N LYS A 245 47.57 4.43 -19.94
CA LYS A 245 48.49 5.43 -19.35
C LYS A 245 48.55 5.38 -17.82
N LEU A 246 47.42 5.10 -17.17
CA LEU A 246 47.38 4.97 -15.70
C LEU A 246 48.08 3.68 -15.24
N ARG A 247 47.95 2.58 -15.98
CA ARG A 247 48.65 1.32 -15.72
C ARG A 247 50.17 1.48 -15.86
N GLU A 248 50.64 2.11 -16.93
CA GLU A 248 52.07 2.38 -17.13
C GLU A 248 52.66 3.22 -16.00
N ARG A 249 51.94 4.28 -15.58
CA ARG A 249 52.37 5.10 -14.43
C ARG A 249 52.40 4.32 -13.12
N ALA A 250 51.48 3.38 -12.90
CA ALA A 250 51.47 2.54 -11.71
C ALA A 250 52.65 1.55 -11.69
N ILE A 251 52.97 0.95 -12.85
CA ILE A 251 54.12 0.05 -13.00
C ILE A 251 55.42 0.81 -12.74
N LEU A 252 55.59 1.99 -13.35
CA LEU A 252 56.79 2.82 -13.18
C LEU A 252 56.94 3.29 -11.73
N LYS A 253 55.83 3.63 -11.06
CA LYS A 253 55.83 3.96 -9.62
C LYS A 253 56.22 2.76 -8.74
N SER A 254 55.82 1.55 -9.13
CA SER A 254 56.19 0.32 -8.42
C SER A 254 57.67 -0.06 -8.61
N GLU A 255 58.23 0.15 -9.81
CA GLU A 255 59.65 -0.08 -10.09
C GLU A 255 60.54 0.94 -9.40
N MET A 256 60.14 2.21 -9.37
CA MET A 256 60.86 3.24 -8.60
C MET A 256 60.90 2.88 -7.11
N ARG A 257 59.80 2.36 -6.57
CA ARG A 257 59.74 1.91 -5.17
C ARG A 257 60.63 0.70 -4.91
N ARG A 258 60.71 -0.26 -5.84
CA ARG A 258 61.64 -1.41 -5.76
C ARG A 258 63.11 -0.96 -5.81
N ARG A 259 63.46 -0.05 -6.71
CA ARG A 259 64.83 0.52 -6.80
C ARG A 259 65.23 1.33 -5.56
N SER A 260 64.28 1.99 -4.91
CA SER A 260 64.52 2.65 -3.61
C SER A 260 64.79 1.64 -2.50
N ILE A 261 64.03 0.54 -2.45
CA ILE A 261 64.22 -0.53 -1.45
C ILE A 261 65.56 -1.27 -1.65
N GLU A 262 65.98 -1.52 -2.89
CA GLU A 262 67.28 -2.15 -3.18
C GLU A 262 68.49 -1.28 -2.81
N LYS A 263 68.34 0.06 -2.81
CA LYS A 263 69.40 0.99 -2.36
C LYS A 263 69.50 1.10 -0.84
N GLU A 264 68.51 0.63 -0.09
CA GLU A 264 68.46 0.68 1.38
C GLU A 264 68.97 -0.61 2.06
N ILE A 265 69.54 -1.56 1.33
CA ILE A 265 70.15 -2.77 1.92
C ILE A 265 71.69 -2.69 1.79
N PRO A 266 72.43 -2.20 2.81
CA PRO A 266 73.87 -2.38 2.89
C PRO A 266 74.19 -3.85 3.18
N GLY A 267 75.15 -4.41 2.44
CA GLY A 267 75.48 -5.83 2.45
C GLY A 267 75.93 -6.39 3.80
N ASP A 268 75.15 -7.32 4.32
CA ASP A 268 75.47 -8.11 5.52
C ASP A 268 76.25 -9.38 5.11
N LYS A 269 77.47 -9.18 4.58
CA LYS A 269 78.42 -10.26 4.27
C LYS A 269 79.76 -10.03 4.96
N GLN A 270 79.78 -9.79 6.28
CA GLN A 270 80.99 -9.94 7.10
C GLN A 270 80.68 -10.14 8.60
N ARG A 271 79.93 -11.18 8.98
CA ARG A 271 79.88 -11.64 10.39
C ARG A 271 79.68 -13.15 10.52
N GLU A 272 80.55 -13.94 9.91
CA GLU A 272 80.62 -15.38 10.21
C GLU A 272 82.05 -15.90 10.20
N ASN A 273 82.96 -15.11 10.78
CA ASN A 273 84.31 -15.58 11.09
C ASN A 273 84.87 -14.84 12.30
N LYS A 274 84.25 -15.06 13.46
CA LYS A 274 84.80 -14.84 14.82
C LYS A 274 83.70 -15.11 15.84
N ARG A 275 83.64 -16.36 16.33
CA ARG A 275 83.38 -16.77 17.71
C ARG A 275 83.12 -18.27 17.72
N ASN A 276 84.02 -18.97 18.41
CA ASN A 276 83.86 -20.21 19.20
C ASN A 276 82.93 -21.30 18.68
#